data_AF-A0A6A3BUI9-F1
#
_entry.id   AF-A0A6A3BUI9-F1
#
_cell.length_a   1.000
_cell.length_b   1.000
_cell.length_c   1.000
_cell.angle_alpha   90.00
_cell.angle_beta   90.00
_cell.angle_gamma   90.00
#
_symmetry.space_group_name_H-M   'P 1'
#
loop_
_entity.id
_entity.type
_entity.pdbx_description
1 polymer ?
#
loop_
_entity_poly.entity_id
_entity_poly.type
_entity_poly.pdbx_seq_one_letter_code
_entity_poly.pdbx_strand_id
1 'polypeptide(L)'
;MQRDYGVLLMSQFTLYGFLKGNKPDFHVAMPPQKTKPFYEFLVEKFRKAYKPDAIKDGVFGAMMKVSLVNDGPVTMQLDSSQPSKRVSPTLVISVID
;
A
#
# COMPACT_ATOMS: atom_id res chain seq x y z
N MET A 1 -8.76 11.37 -19.50
CA MET A 1 -7.58 12.27 -19.50
C MET A 1 -6.73 11.86 -18.30
N GLN A 2 -5.46 11.50 -18.50
CA GLN A 2 -4.58 11.12 -17.39
C GLN A 2 -4.14 12.41 -16.67
N ARG A 3 -4.40 12.51 -15.36
CA ARG A 3 -4.04 13.67 -14.53
C ARG A 3 -2.63 13.52 -13.97
N ASP A 4 -1.98 14.64 -13.67
CA ASP A 4 -0.59 14.68 -13.23
C ASP A 4 -0.47 14.79 -11.71
N TYR A 5 -0.93 13.76 -11.02
CA TYR A 5 -1.09 13.74 -9.56
C TYR A 5 0.05 13.01 -8.83
N GLY A 6 0.13 13.24 -7.52
CA GLY A 6 1.10 12.58 -6.66
C GLY A 6 0.68 11.16 -6.26
N VAL A 7 1.66 10.33 -5.93
CA VAL A 7 1.40 9.00 -5.33
C VAL A 7 2.23 8.88 -4.05
N LEU A 8 1.57 8.58 -2.93
CA LEU A 8 2.22 8.25 -1.66
C LEU A 8 2.13 6.76 -1.39
N LEU A 9 3.27 6.08 -1.36
CA LEU A 9 3.37 4.66 -1.03
C LEU A 9 3.64 4.48 0.46
N MET A 10 2.81 3.69 1.14
CA MET A 10 2.97 3.38 2.57
C MET A 10 2.98 1.86 2.77
N SER A 11 4.01 1.33 3.45
CA SER A 11 4.03 -0.08 3.82
C SER A 11 3.00 -0.38 4.91
N GLN A 12 2.04 -1.29 4.66
CA GLN A 12 0.95 -1.58 5.60
C GLN A 12 0.72 -3.10 5.77
N PHE A 13 1.45 -3.75 6.67
CA PHE A 13 1.31 -5.19 6.91
C PHE A 13 -0.05 -5.58 7.52
N THR A 14 -0.72 -4.65 8.22
CA THR A 14 -1.99 -4.94 8.90
C THR A 14 -3.14 -5.25 7.92
N LEU A 15 -2.99 -4.94 6.63
CA LEU A 15 -3.94 -5.32 5.57
C LEU A 15 -4.04 -6.84 5.41
N TYR A 16 -3.03 -7.58 5.87
CA TYR A 16 -3.02 -9.04 5.95
C TYR A 16 -3.50 -9.56 7.33
N GLY A 17 -4.10 -8.69 8.15
CA GLY A 17 -4.63 -9.06 9.45
C GLY A 17 -5.98 -9.77 9.35
N PHE A 18 -6.17 -10.81 10.17
CA PHE A 18 -7.47 -11.40 10.43
C PHE A 18 -7.67 -11.55 11.95
N LEU A 19 -8.91 -11.71 12.38
CA LEU A 19 -9.26 -11.73 13.80
C LEU A 19 -9.37 -13.16 14.33
N LYS A 20 -8.64 -13.47 15.40
CA LYS A 20 -8.86 -14.63 16.27
C LYS A 20 -9.60 -14.16 17.53
N GLY A 21 -10.93 -14.21 17.49
CA GLY A 21 -11.77 -13.48 18.45
C GLY A 21 -11.62 -11.98 18.24
N ASN A 22 -11.18 -11.23 19.26
CA ASN A 22 -10.90 -9.79 19.15
C ASN A 22 -9.42 -9.47 18.92
N LYS A 23 -8.54 -10.49 18.87
CA LYS A 23 -7.11 -10.30 18.69
C LYS A 23 -6.76 -10.35 17.19
N PRO A 24 -6.14 -9.32 16.63
CA PRO A 24 -5.62 -9.39 15.27
C PRO A 24 -4.39 -10.30 15.21
N ASP A 25 -4.34 -11.10 14.15
CA ASP A 25 -3.26 -12.01 13.80
C ASP A 25 -2.78 -11.68 12.38
N PHE A 26 -1.46 -11.58 12.21
CA PHE A 26 -0.81 -11.13 10.98
C PHE A 26 0.17 -12.17 10.43
N HIS A 27 0.06 -13.44 10.81
CA HIS A 27 1.05 -14.47 10.45
C HIS A 27 1.18 -14.72 8.94
N VAL A 28 0.17 -14.32 8.15
CA VAL A 28 0.20 -14.40 6.68
C VAL A 28 0.94 -13.23 6.02
N ALA A 29 1.27 -12.17 6.77
CA ALA A 29 2.07 -11.06 6.26
C ALA A 29 3.53 -11.50 6.04
N MET A 30 4.16 -10.94 5.02
CA MET A 30 5.57 -11.20 4.74
C MET A 30 6.45 -10.75 5.92
N PRO A 31 7.48 -11.54 6.32
CA PRO A 31 8.40 -11.14 7.40
C PRO A 31 9.15 -9.82 7.06
N PRO A 32 9.48 -8.97 8.06
CA PRO A 32 10.11 -7.67 7.83
C PRO A 32 11.41 -7.74 7.02
N GLN A 33 12.22 -8.78 7.22
CA GLN A 33 13.50 -8.98 6.55
C GLN A 33 13.35 -9.15 5.04
N LYS A 34 12.24 -9.75 4.59
CA LYS A 34 11.91 -9.88 3.16
C LYS A 34 11.10 -8.70 2.65
N THR A 35 10.26 -8.11 3.52
CA THR A 35 9.35 -7.03 3.12
C THR A 35 10.07 -5.73 2.84
N LYS A 36 11.10 -5.38 3.62
CA LYS A 36 11.88 -4.14 3.39
C LYS A 36 12.47 -4.06 1.97
N PRO A 37 13.28 -5.03 1.50
CA PRO A 37 13.83 -4.98 0.14
C PRO A 37 12.73 -5.09 -0.92
N PHE A 38 11.63 -5.81 -0.65
CA PHE A 38 10.49 -5.87 -1.57
C PHE A 38 9.78 -4.51 -1.72
N TYR A 39 9.57 -3.79 -0.62
CA TYR A 39 8.97 -2.46 -0.62
C TYR A 39 9.85 -1.44 -1.33
N GLU A 40 11.16 -1.43 -1.05
CA GLU A 40 12.13 -0.57 -1.74
C GLU A 40 12.12 -0.83 -3.25
N PHE A 41 12.11 -2.11 -3.65
CA PHE A 41 11.95 -2.50 -5.07
C PHE A 41 10.64 -2.00 -5.68
N LEU A 42 9.52 -2.08 -4.95
CA LEU A 42 8.22 -1.59 -5.41
C LEU A 42 8.25 -0.08 -5.64
N VAL A 43 8.79 0.70 -4.70
CA VAL A 43 8.93 2.17 -4.83
C VAL A 43 9.73 2.51 -6.09
N GLU A 44 10.84 1.82 -6.32
CA GLU A 44 11.66 2.02 -7.53
C GLU A 44 10.92 1.64 -8.81
N LYS A 45 10.06 0.62 -8.79
CA LYS A 45 9.20 0.28 -9.93
C LYS A 45 8.20 1.38 -10.24
N PHE A 46 7.58 1.99 -9.23
CA PHE A 46 6.67 3.12 -9.41
C PHE A 46 7.39 4.35 -9.96
N ARG A 47 8.56 4.70 -9.41
CA ARG A 47 9.39 5.82 -9.91
C ARG A 47 9.75 5.66 -11.39
N LYS A 48 10.09 4.44 -11.82
CA LYS A 48 10.42 4.13 -13.21
C LYS A 48 9.22 4.10 -14.15
N ALA A 49 8.04 3.71 -13.65
CA ALA A 49 6.84 3.56 -14.47
C ALA A 49 6.01 4.85 -14.63
N TYR A 50 6.25 5.84 -13.78
CA TYR A 50 5.52 7.12 -13.80
C TYR A 50 6.50 8.31 -13.86
N LYS A 51 6.41 9.25 -12.92
CA LYS A 51 7.31 10.40 -12.77
C LYS A 51 8.02 10.27 -11.43
N PRO A 52 9.37 10.13 -11.40
CA PRO A 52 10.09 9.94 -10.14
C PRO A 52 9.75 10.96 -9.06
N ASP A 53 9.59 12.24 -9.43
CA ASP A 53 9.32 13.33 -8.49
C ASP A 53 7.90 13.30 -7.90
N ALA A 54 6.95 12.66 -8.59
CA ALA A 54 5.57 12.50 -8.15
C ALA A 54 5.37 11.30 -7.21
N ILE A 55 6.36 10.40 -7.09
CA ILE A 55 6.31 9.26 -6.19
C ILE A 55 6.97 9.63 -4.86
N LYS A 56 6.19 9.61 -3.78
CA LYS A 56 6.64 9.76 -2.40
C LYS A 56 6.42 8.45 -1.65
N ASP A 57 7.21 8.22 -0.62
CA ASP A 57 7.13 7.03 0.23
C ASP A 57 7.25 7.39 1.71
N GLY A 58 6.74 6.50 2.56
CA GLY A 58 6.93 6.57 4.00
C GLY A 58 8.24 5.91 4.46
N VAL A 59 8.45 5.87 5.77
CA VAL A 59 9.60 5.19 6.37
C VAL A 59 9.19 3.77 6.78
N PHE A 60 9.73 2.77 6.09
CA PHE A 60 9.41 1.35 6.36
C PHE A 60 9.65 0.98 7.83
N GLY A 61 8.63 0.42 8.47
CA GLY A 61 8.70 -0.07 9.85
C GLY A 61 8.71 1.03 10.93
N ALA A 62 8.63 2.30 10.56
CA ALA A 62 8.51 3.39 11.52
C ALA A 62 7.04 3.62 11.93
N MET A 63 6.85 4.06 13.17
CA MET A 63 5.56 4.62 13.59
C MET A 63 5.36 5.98 12.92
N MET A 64 4.32 6.09 12.08
CA MET A 64 4.04 7.29 11.32
C MET A 64 2.67 7.87 11.67
N LYS A 65 2.58 9.19 11.68
CA LYS A 65 1.31 9.93 11.68
C LYS A 65 1.11 10.47 10.27
N VAL A 66 0.10 9.94 9.57
CA VAL A 66 -0.21 10.33 8.19
C VAL A 66 -1.46 11.20 8.21
N SER A 67 -1.33 12.43 7.70
CA SER A 67 -2.48 13.29 7.43
C SER A 67 -2.94 13.04 6.00
N LEU A 68 -4.20 12.67 5.82
CA LEU A 68 -4.79 12.35 4.51
C LEU A 68 -6.10 13.10 4.36
N VAL A 69 -6.21 13.91 3.31
CA VAL A 69 -7.47 14.53 2.88
C VAL A 69 -7.96 13.73 1.68
N ASN A 70 -9.10 13.06 1.83
CA ASN A 70 -9.72 12.35 0.71
C ASN A 70 -10.71 13.30 0.03
N ASP A 71 -10.40 13.76 -1.18
CA ASP A 71 -11.35 14.50 -2.03
C ASP A 71 -12.34 13.49 -2.65
N GLY A 72 -13.51 13.31 -2.01
CA GLY A 72 -14.44 12.21 -2.30
C GLY A 72 -15.28 11.80 -1.09
N PRO A 73 -15.21 10.53 -0.61
CA PRO A 73 -14.10 9.58 -0.70
C PRO A 73 -14.24 8.52 -1.81
N VAL A 74 -13.11 8.18 -2.44
CA VAL A 74 -12.97 7.02 -3.32
C VAL A 74 -11.91 6.09 -2.72
N THR A 75 -12.29 4.84 -2.44
CA THR A 75 -11.36 3.84 -1.90
C THR A 75 -11.41 2.59 -2.75
N MET A 76 -10.25 2.15 -3.21
CA MET A 76 -10.10 0.94 -4.02
C MET A 76 -9.22 -0.06 -3.29
N GLN A 77 -9.62 -1.33 -3.35
CA GLN A 77 -8.81 -2.45 -2.88
C GLN A 77 -8.26 -3.21 -4.07
N LEU A 78 -6.94 -3.38 -4.14
CA LEU A 78 -6.27 -4.06 -5.24
C LEU A 78 -5.51 -5.28 -4.74
N ASP A 79 -5.69 -6.41 -5.43
CA ASP A 79 -5.09 -7.69 -5.09
C ASP A 79 -4.40 -8.30 -6.31
N SER A 80 -3.07 -8.42 -6.27
CA SER A 80 -2.30 -9.01 -7.37
C SER A 80 -2.49 -10.52 -7.53
N SER A 81 -2.96 -11.21 -6.49
CA SER A 81 -3.16 -12.67 -6.49
C SER A 81 -4.53 -13.09 -7.03
N GLN A 82 -5.43 -12.14 -7.31
CA GLN A 82 -6.78 -12.43 -7.79
C GLN A 82 -7.05 -11.95 -9.22
N PRO A 83 -6.93 -12.83 -10.22
CA PRO A 83 -7.59 -12.64 -11.50
C PRO A 83 -9.07 -13.03 -11.35
N SER A 84 -9.91 -12.08 -10.90
CA SER A 84 -11.38 -12.16 -10.81
C SER A 84 -11.98 -13.19 -9.82
N LYS A 85 -12.78 -12.67 -8.88
CA LYS A 85 -13.67 -13.33 -7.88
C LYS A 85 -13.04 -13.76 -6.52
N ARG A 86 -13.42 -12.98 -5.49
CA ARG A 86 -13.42 -13.19 -4.01
C ARG A 86 -12.10 -12.95 -3.23
N VAL A 87 -11.90 -11.68 -2.82
CA VAL A 87 -11.21 -11.07 -1.63
C VAL A 87 -10.18 -11.92 -0.85
N SER A 88 -8.92 -11.55 -0.55
CA SER A 88 -8.03 -10.37 -0.81
C SER A 88 -6.59 -10.72 -0.34
N PRO A 89 -5.49 -10.26 -0.97
CA PRO A 89 -4.67 -9.22 -0.34
C PRO A 89 -4.86 -7.83 -0.93
N THR A 90 -4.93 -6.83 -0.07
CA THR A 90 -5.18 -5.46 -0.50
C THR A 90 -3.88 -4.65 -0.47
N LEU A 91 -3.47 -4.13 -1.62
CA LEU A 91 -2.72 -2.89 -1.75
C LEU A 91 -3.76 -1.76 -1.75
N VAL A 92 -3.83 -0.98 -0.67
CA VAL A 92 -4.59 0.28 -0.70
C VAL A 92 -3.70 1.30 -1.40
N ILE A 93 -3.92 1.50 -2.70
CA ILE A 93 -3.41 2.67 -3.39
C ILE A 93 -4.36 3.80 -3.03
N SER A 94 -3.95 4.67 -2.10
CA SER A 94 -4.61 5.96 -1.96
C SER A 94 -4.07 6.85 -3.08
N VAL A 95 -4.89 7.06 -4.10
CA VAL A 95 -4.59 8.08 -5.11
C VAL A 95 -4.78 9.42 -4.42
N ILE A 96 -3.71 10.19 -4.31
CA ILE A 96 -3.76 11.56 -3.81
C ILE A 96 -3.94 12.43 -5.04
N ASP A 97 -5.11 13.05 -5.18
CA ASP A 97 -5.32 14.14 -6.13
C ASP A 97 -4.50 15.39 -5.73
#